data_AF-A0A421BVS1-F1
#
_entry.id   AF-A0A421BVS1-F1
#
_cell.length_a   1.000
_cell.length_b   1.000
_cell.length_c   1.000
_cell.angle_alpha   90.00
_cell.angle_beta   90.00
_cell.angle_gamma   90.00
#
_symmetry.space_group_name_H-M   'P 1'
#
loop_
_entity.id
_entity.type
_entity.pdbx_description
1 polymer ?
#
loop_
_entity_poly.entity_id
_entity_poly.type
_entity_poly.pdbx_seq_one_letter_code
_entity_poly.pdbx_strand_id
1 'polypeptide(L)'
;MPETLNAFLAAAGWADATRRPLAGDASARRYERLARPTGARAVLMISPSADEISRFSRIGRWLRAAGFSAPEIFAEDAAAGLMLLEDLGDDLLSRLLHDDPAREGEIYGFVTEFLLDLHRLPAPEFVAPLDGPALAELVELTVEHYPTLSQTAAEAVPGQITALYAGLVPVAPVLCLRDFHAENALWLPGRRGTARLGLLDFQDAVAAHPAYDLVSALQDVRRAVSPAVEARERARYAAARGLDPVDFDRACALLGAQRALRIQGVFARLAKLYGKPHYLDLMPRNWANLMHNLAHPALADLAATVTAAFPAPDAALIARLKQEAA
;
A
#
# COMPACT_ATOMS: atom_id res chain seq x y z
N MET A 1 -11.03 -27.92 -9.07
CA MET A 1 -9.93 -27.12 -8.48
C MET A 1 -8.62 -27.90 -8.37
N PRO A 2 -8.51 -29.09 -7.72
CA PRO A 2 -7.22 -29.77 -7.59
C PRO A 2 -6.63 -30.26 -8.92
N GLU A 3 -7.46 -30.83 -9.80
CA GLU A 3 -7.03 -31.33 -11.11
C GLU A 3 -6.57 -30.19 -12.03
N THR A 4 -7.32 -29.09 -12.09
CA THR A 4 -6.97 -27.88 -12.86
C THR A 4 -5.62 -27.31 -12.42
N LEU A 5 -5.39 -27.20 -11.11
CA LEU A 5 -4.13 -26.68 -10.56
C LEU A 5 -2.95 -27.63 -10.86
N ASN A 6 -3.15 -28.94 -10.70
CA ASN A 6 -2.09 -29.92 -11.00
C ASN A 6 -1.74 -29.93 -12.50
N ALA A 7 -2.74 -29.81 -13.38
CA ALA A 7 -2.51 -29.69 -14.82
C ALA A 7 -1.76 -28.40 -15.17
N PHE A 8 -2.12 -27.27 -14.56
CA PHE A 8 -1.41 -26.00 -14.70
C PHE A 8 0.07 -26.11 -14.29
N LEU A 9 0.35 -26.68 -13.11
CA LEU A 9 1.72 -26.88 -12.64
C LEU A 9 2.49 -27.86 -13.53
N ALA A 10 1.85 -28.92 -14.02
CA ALA A 10 2.48 -29.86 -14.96
C ALA A 10 2.86 -29.18 -16.28
N ALA A 11 1.95 -28.38 -16.86
CA ALA A 11 2.21 -27.61 -18.08
C ALA A 11 3.33 -26.58 -17.88
N ALA A 12 3.43 -25.98 -16.69
CA ALA A 12 4.49 -25.04 -16.35
C ALA A 12 5.84 -25.72 -16.00
N GLY A 13 5.89 -27.05 -15.88
CA GLY A 13 7.11 -27.79 -15.51
C GLY A 13 7.41 -27.84 -13.99
N TRP A 14 6.37 -27.71 -13.15
CA TRP A 14 6.43 -27.67 -11.69
C TRP A 14 5.62 -28.79 -11.00
N ALA A 15 5.27 -29.87 -11.72
CA ALA A 15 4.52 -31.00 -11.16
C ALA A 15 5.26 -31.73 -10.01
N ASP A 16 6.59 -31.70 -10.00
CA ASP A 16 7.45 -32.33 -8.98
C ASP A 16 7.68 -31.44 -7.75
N ALA A 17 7.12 -30.23 -7.73
CA ALA A 17 7.37 -29.26 -6.66
C ALA A 17 6.57 -29.58 -5.39
N THR A 18 7.25 -29.48 -4.26
CA THR A 18 6.58 -29.44 -2.96
C THR A 18 5.96 -28.06 -2.74
N ARG A 19 4.75 -28.01 -2.17
CA ARG A 19 3.99 -26.78 -1.94
C ARG A 19 3.89 -26.49 -0.46
N ARG A 20 4.17 -25.26 -0.05
CA ARG A 20 4.01 -24.79 1.34
C ARG A 20 3.25 -23.48 1.35
N PRO A 21 2.20 -23.32 2.18
CA PRO A 21 1.53 -22.05 2.33
C PRO A 21 2.50 -20.93 2.71
N LEU A 22 2.36 -19.77 2.07
CA LEU A 22 2.93 -18.51 2.55
C LEU A 22 1.86 -17.78 3.37
N ALA A 23 2.27 -17.14 4.46
CA ALA A 23 1.36 -16.34 5.27
C ALA A 23 0.79 -15.19 4.41
N GLY A 24 -0.53 -15.09 4.37
CA GLY A 24 -1.24 -13.96 3.77
C GLY A 24 -1.96 -13.19 4.86
N ASP A 25 -1.73 -11.87 4.95
CA ASP A 25 -2.24 -11.04 6.04
C ASP A 25 -3.71 -10.65 5.82
N ALA A 26 -3.99 -9.89 4.76
CA ALA A 26 -5.33 -9.35 4.49
C ALA A 26 -6.06 -9.97 3.28
N SER A 27 -5.32 -10.51 2.32
CA SER A 27 -5.77 -10.80 0.96
C SER A 27 -6.70 -12.03 0.85
N ALA A 28 -7.67 -11.97 -0.08
CA ALA A 28 -8.47 -13.14 -0.48
C ALA A 28 -7.67 -14.14 -1.35
N ARG A 29 -6.56 -13.68 -1.96
CA ARG A 29 -5.58 -14.49 -2.68
C ARG A 29 -4.81 -15.38 -1.70
N ARG A 30 -4.51 -16.61 -2.11
CA ARG A 30 -3.63 -17.54 -1.41
C ARG A 30 -2.31 -17.63 -2.14
N TYR A 31 -1.21 -17.58 -1.39
CA TYR A 31 0.14 -17.77 -1.93
C TYR A 31 0.74 -19.05 -1.37
N GLU A 32 1.42 -19.80 -2.22
CA GLU A 32 2.14 -21.00 -1.83
C GLU A 32 3.54 -20.96 -2.43
N ARG A 33 4.56 -21.18 -1.60
CA ARG A 33 5.93 -21.36 -2.07
C ARG A 33 6.10 -22.78 -2.60
N LEU A 34 6.64 -22.87 -3.81
CA LEU A 34 6.98 -24.11 -4.48
C LEU A 34 8.48 -24.33 -4.42
N ALA A 35 8.90 -25.55 -4.13
CA ALA A 35 10.30 -25.97 -4.14
C ALA A 35 10.46 -27.28 -4.90
N ARG A 36 11.29 -27.27 -5.94
CA ARG A 36 11.66 -28.44 -6.73
C ARG A 36 12.84 -29.19 -6.11
N PRO A 37 13.01 -30.50 -6.39
CA PRO A 37 14.19 -31.26 -5.97
C PRO A 37 15.51 -30.68 -6.48
N THR A 38 15.48 -29.95 -7.60
CA THR A 38 16.65 -29.25 -8.16
C THR A 38 17.08 -28.02 -7.36
N GLY A 39 16.29 -27.59 -6.36
CA GLY A 39 16.51 -26.36 -5.60
C GLY A 39 15.84 -25.12 -6.19
N ALA A 40 15.22 -25.21 -7.37
CA ALA A 40 14.45 -24.10 -7.96
C ALA A 40 13.22 -23.76 -7.09
N ARG A 41 12.92 -22.46 -6.96
CA ARG A 41 11.80 -21.93 -6.18
C ARG A 41 10.88 -21.04 -7.02
N ALA A 42 9.60 -21.08 -6.70
CA ALA A 42 8.57 -20.21 -7.29
C ALA A 42 7.48 -19.91 -6.26
N VAL A 43 6.63 -18.94 -6.55
CA VAL A 43 5.42 -18.65 -5.78
C VAL A 43 4.21 -18.92 -6.66
N LEU A 44 3.30 -19.78 -6.19
CA LEU A 44 1.99 -19.97 -6.79
C LEU A 44 1.02 -19.01 -6.13
N MET A 45 0.45 -18.12 -6.94
CA MET A 45 -0.68 -17.28 -6.58
C MET A 45 -1.98 -17.95 -7.02
N ILE A 46 -2.95 -18.01 -6.11
CA ILE A 46 -4.30 -18.50 -6.36
C ILE A 46 -5.25 -17.36 -5.99
N SER A 47 -5.86 -16.73 -6.99
CA SER A 47 -6.82 -15.65 -6.83
C SER A 47 -8.25 -16.15 -7.12
N PRO A 48 -9.27 -15.67 -6.39
CA PRO A 48 -10.67 -15.89 -6.75
C PRO A 48 -11.13 -15.03 -7.94
N SER A 49 -10.30 -14.12 -8.46
CA SER A 49 -10.66 -13.12 -9.48
C SER A 49 -9.74 -13.17 -10.70
N ALA A 50 -10.32 -13.51 -11.86
CA ALA A 50 -9.62 -13.48 -13.15
C ALA A 50 -9.14 -12.07 -13.55
N ASP A 51 -9.94 -11.06 -13.18
CA ASP A 51 -9.64 -9.65 -13.42
C ASP A 51 -8.44 -9.18 -12.58
N GLU A 52 -8.31 -9.69 -11.35
CA GLU A 52 -7.14 -9.43 -10.50
C GLU A 52 -5.84 -10.04 -11.08
N ILE A 53 -5.90 -11.26 -11.64
CA ILE A 53 -4.78 -11.87 -12.37
C ILE A 53 -4.36 -10.98 -13.55
N SER A 54 -5.34 -10.49 -14.31
CA SER A 54 -5.10 -9.63 -15.47
C SER A 54 -4.46 -8.30 -15.08
N ARG A 55 -4.94 -7.66 -14.00
CA ARG A 55 -4.33 -6.44 -13.45
C ARG A 55 -2.90 -6.70 -13.01
N PHE A 56 -2.67 -7.69 -12.14
CA PHE A 56 -1.34 -8.05 -11.65
C PHE A 56 -0.36 -8.26 -12.79
N SER A 57 -0.77 -9.05 -13.79
CA SER A 57 0.06 -9.38 -14.95
C SER A 57 0.44 -8.15 -15.77
N ARG A 58 -0.54 -7.27 -16.03
CA ARG A 58 -0.35 -6.06 -16.82
C ARG A 58 0.65 -5.10 -16.17
N ILE A 59 0.45 -4.76 -14.89
CA ILE A 59 1.36 -3.83 -14.21
C ILE A 59 2.71 -4.47 -13.90
N GLY A 60 2.75 -5.76 -13.56
CA GLY A 60 4.00 -6.48 -13.28
C GLY A 60 4.92 -6.54 -14.51
N ARG A 61 4.36 -6.81 -15.70
CA ARG A 61 5.12 -6.76 -16.95
C ARG A 61 5.62 -5.35 -17.27
N TRP A 62 4.80 -4.32 -17.03
CA TRP A 62 5.21 -2.93 -17.22
C TRP A 62 6.38 -2.55 -16.30
N LEU A 63 6.29 -2.88 -15.00
CA LEU A 63 7.35 -2.63 -14.02
C LEU A 63 8.67 -3.32 -14.42
N ARG A 64 8.59 -4.59 -14.84
CA ARG A 64 9.76 -5.34 -15.30
C ARG A 64 10.38 -4.77 -16.57
N ALA A 65 9.56 -4.38 -17.54
CA ALA A 65 10.04 -3.74 -18.77
C ALA A 65 10.75 -2.40 -18.48
N ALA A 66 10.33 -1.71 -17.41
CA ALA A 66 10.96 -0.50 -16.90
C ALA A 66 12.20 -0.76 -16.01
N GLY A 67 12.58 -2.02 -15.77
CA GLY A 67 13.75 -2.40 -14.97
C GLY A 67 13.51 -2.54 -13.46
N PHE A 68 12.25 -2.46 -13.00
CA PHE A 68 11.89 -2.66 -11.60
C PHE A 68 11.60 -4.14 -11.29
N SER A 69 11.78 -4.49 -10.02
CA SER A 69 11.73 -5.88 -9.56
C SER A 69 10.33 -6.33 -9.13
N ALA A 70 9.38 -6.30 -10.05
CA ALA A 70 8.17 -7.12 -9.92
C ALA A 70 8.51 -8.60 -10.24
N PRO A 71 7.82 -9.57 -9.61
CA PRO A 71 8.07 -10.99 -9.86
C PRO A 71 7.92 -11.34 -11.34
N GLU A 72 8.84 -12.14 -11.87
CA GLU A 72 8.63 -12.76 -13.19
C GLU A 72 7.38 -13.63 -13.18
N ILE A 73 6.64 -13.64 -14.29
CA ILE A 73 5.47 -14.50 -14.47
C ILE A 73 5.92 -15.67 -15.33
N PHE A 74 6.11 -16.83 -14.73
CA PHE A 74 6.50 -18.06 -15.42
C PHE A 74 5.33 -18.68 -16.20
N ALA A 75 4.13 -18.62 -15.63
CA ALA A 75 2.89 -19.09 -16.25
C ALA A 75 1.68 -18.38 -15.62
N GLU A 76 0.59 -18.23 -16.38
CA GLU A 76 -0.67 -17.71 -15.88
C GLU A 76 -1.87 -18.40 -16.56
N ASP A 77 -2.94 -18.59 -15.79
CA ASP A 77 -4.27 -18.99 -16.26
C ASP A 77 -5.28 -18.10 -15.53
N ALA A 78 -5.65 -16.99 -16.17
CA ALA A 78 -6.56 -16.01 -15.60
C ALA A 78 -7.95 -16.58 -15.34
N ALA A 79 -8.46 -17.44 -16.24
CA ALA A 79 -9.78 -18.04 -16.09
C ALA A 79 -9.84 -18.97 -14.87
N ALA A 80 -8.74 -19.69 -14.58
CA ALA A 80 -8.62 -20.52 -13.39
C ALA A 80 -8.15 -19.77 -12.13
N GLY A 81 -7.77 -18.48 -12.25
CA GLY A 81 -7.26 -17.69 -11.14
C GLY A 81 -5.85 -18.09 -10.68
N LEU A 82 -5.03 -18.65 -11.58
CA LEU A 82 -3.72 -19.21 -11.25
C LEU A 82 -2.59 -18.40 -11.86
N MET A 83 -1.54 -18.15 -11.09
CA MET A 83 -0.31 -17.55 -11.60
C MET A 83 0.91 -18.17 -10.91
N LEU A 84 1.93 -18.50 -11.69
CA LEU A 84 3.21 -18.99 -11.19
C LEU A 84 4.26 -17.91 -11.36
N LEU A 85 4.89 -17.54 -10.25
CA LEU A 85 5.72 -16.35 -10.10
C LEU A 85 7.14 -16.68 -9.67
N GLU A 86 8.06 -15.77 -9.98
CA GLU A 86 9.38 -15.70 -9.37
C GLU A 86 9.26 -15.61 -7.84
N ASP A 87 10.05 -16.42 -7.13
CA ASP A 87 10.22 -16.28 -5.68
C ASP A 87 11.29 -15.23 -5.38
N LEU A 88 10.85 -14.03 -5.01
CA LEU A 88 11.72 -12.91 -4.63
C LEU A 88 12.38 -13.08 -3.25
N GLY A 89 12.14 -14.20 -2.55
CA GLY A 89 12.73 -14.47 -1.24
C GLY A 89 11.93 -13.90 -0.08
N ASP A 90 12.61 -13.69 1.05
CA ASP A 90 11.96 -13.44 2.35
C ASP A 90 12.46 -12.17 3.07
N ASP A 91 13.38 -11.43 2.46
CA ASP A 91 14.06 -10.29 3.08
C ASP A 91 13.19 -9.02 3.02
N LEU A 92 12.02 -9.07 3.68
CA LEU A 92 11.11 -7.93 3.77
C LEU A 92 11.83 -6.75 4.43
N LEU A 93 11.61 -5.54 3.92
CA LEU A 93 12.16 -4.34 4.55
C LEU A 93 11.71 -4.24 6.01
N SER A 94 10.47 -4.63 6.33
CA SER A 94 9.95 -4.66 7.69
C SER A 94 10.76 -5.56 8.62
N ARG A 95 11.24 -6.72 8.13
CA ARG A 95 12.10 -7.66 8.87
C ARG A 95 13.51 -7.11 9.02
N LEU A 96 14.11 -6.59 7.95
CA LEU A 96 15.44 -5.96 8.02
C LEU A 96 15.49 -4.81 9.04
N LEU A 97 14.45 -3.98 9.07
CA LEU A 97 14.31 -2.88 10.03
C LEU A 97 13.95 -3.34 11.45
N HIS A 98 13.46 -4.57 11.61
CA HIS A 98 13.24 -5.17 12.93
C HIS A 98 14.55 -5.70 13.49
N ASP A 99 15.30 -6.42 12.66
CA ASP A 99 16.58 -7.04 13.02
C ASP A 99 17.69 -6.00 13.21
N ASP A 100 17.69 -4.92 12.41
CA ASP A 100 18.64 -3.81 12.53
C ASP A 100 17.95 -2.43 12.36
N PRO A 101 17.38 -1.87 13.45
CA PRO A 101 16.73 -0.57 13.42
C PRO A 101 17.65 0.59 13.03
N ALA A 102 18.98 0.45 13.19
CA ALA A 102 19.93 1.51 12.83
C ALA A 102 19.97 1.77 11.31
N ARG A 103 19.50 0.81 10.51
CA ARG A 103 19.40 0.93 9.05
C ARG A 103 18.17 1.69 8.57
N GLU A 104 17.32 2.20 9.46
CA GLU A 104 16.13 2.99 9.08
C GLU A 104 16.45 4.10 8.07
N GLY A 105 17.47 4.91 8.38
CA GLY A 105 17.88 6.00 7.50
C GLY A 105 18.44 5.52 6.15
N GLU A 106 19.13 4.39 6.10
CA GLU A 106 19.64 3.79 4.85
C GLU A 106 18.48 3.29 3.99
N ILE A 107 17.59 2.49 4.59
CA ILE A 107 16.50 1.82 3.90
C ILE A 107 15.49 2.82 3.35
N TYR A 108 15.03 3.79 4.16
CA TYR A 108 14.08 4.79 3.67
C TYR A 108 14.72 5.79 2.70
N GLY A 109 16.03 6.03 2.82
CA GLY A 109 16.80 6.74 1.81
C GLY A 109 16.78 6.04 0.45
N PHE A 110 16.90 4.71 0.45
CA PHE A 110 16.81 3.88 -0.75
C PHE A 110 15.38 3.75 -1.30
N VAL A 111 14.37 3.68 -0.43
CA VAL A 111 12.95 3.73 -0.81
C VAL A 111 12.63 5.04 -1.55
N THR A 112 13.18 6.16 -1.06
CA THR A 112 13.02 7.48 -1.70
C THR A 112 13.73 7.53 -3.06
N GLU A 113 14.93 6.96 -3.17
CA GLU A 113 15.64 6.80 -4.45
C GLU A 113 14.84 5.97 -5.46
N PHE A 114 14.26 4.86 -5.01
CA PHE A 114 13.37 4.02 -5.84
C PHE A 114 12.18 4.81 -6.38
N LEU A 115 11.49 5.58 -5.53
CA LEU A 115 10.35 6.40 -5.99
C LEU A 115 10.80 7.50 -6.95
N LEU A 116 11.96 8.12 -6.72
CA LEU A 116 12.52 9.10 -7.65
C LEU A 116 12.79 8.48 -9.03
N ASP A 117 13.34 7.28 -9.09
CA ASP A 117 13.56 6.55 -10.34
C ASP A 117 12.23 6.15 -11.01
N LEU A 118 11.28 5.58 -10.26
CA LEU A 118 9.96 5.18 -10.76
C LEU A 118 9.21 6.36 -11.39
N HIS A 119 9.20 7.48 -10.68
CA HIS A 119 8.44 8.65 -11.07
C HIS A 119 9.10 9.46 -12.19
N ARG A 120 10.26 9.05 -12.74
CA ARG A 120 10.78 9.57 -14.02
C ARG A 120 9.97 9.08 -15.21
N LEU A 121 9.25 7.98 -15.03
CA LEU A 121 8.40 7.42 -16.06
C LEU A 121 7.00 8.04 -15.98
N PRO A 122 6.34 8.31 -17.13
CA PRO A 122 4.95 8.69 -17.12
C PRO A 122 4.10 7.54 -16.56
N ALA A 123 3.02 7.88 -15.86
CA ALA A 123 2.02 6.88 -15.49
C ALA A 123 1.48 6.22 -16.76
N PRO A 124 1.41 4.88 -16.83
CA PRO A 124 0.85 4.22 -18.01
C PRO A 124 -0.64 4.54 -18.17
N GLU A 125 -1.11 4.75 -19.39
CA GLU A 125 -2.50 5.18 -19.68
C GLU A 125 -3.58 4.21 -19.16
N PHE A 126 -3.19 2.98 -18.82
CA PHE A 126 -4.12 1.96 -18.36
C PHE A 126 -4.40 1.95 -16.87
N VAL A 127 -3.63 2.72 -16.08
CA VAL A 127 -3.94 2.86 -14.66
C VAL A 127 -4.96 3.97 -14.47
N ALA A 128 -5.94 3.74 -13.60
CA ALA A 128 -6.97 4.72 -13.31
C ALA A 128 -6.38 5.93 -12.58
N PRO A 129 -6.91 7.15 -12.80
CA PRO A 129 -6.52 8.31 -12.01
C PRO A 129 -6.99 8.16 -10.55
N LEU A 130 -6.16 8.60 -9.62
CA LEU A 130 -6.50 8.79 -8.22
C LEU A 130 -6.42 10.29 -7.89
N ASP A 131 -7.44 11.01 -8.37
CA ASP A 131 -7.64 12.45 -8.18
C ASP A 131 -8.53 12.75 -6.96
N GLY A 132 -8.89 14.02 -6.76
CA GLY A 132 -9.71 14.47 -5.63
C GLY A 132 -11.00 13.66 -5.43
N PRO A 133 -11.86 13.53 -6.46
CA PRO A 133 -13.06 12.69 -6.39
C PRO A 133 -12.77 11.22 -6.06
N ALA A 134 -11.79 10.60 -6.71
CA ALA A 134 -11.44 9.20 -6.42
C ALA A 134 -10.90 9.03 -4.99
N LEU A 135 -10.11 9.99 -4.48
CA LEU A 135 -9.65 10.01 -3.09
C LEU A 135 -10.81 10.18 -2.09
N ALA A 136 -11.82 10.97 -2.44
CA ALA A 136 -13.03 11.18 -1.66
C ALA A 136 -13.87 9.90 -1.56
N GLU A 137 -14.08 9.20 -2.68
CA GLU A 137 -14.79 7.91 -2.70
C GLU A 137 -14.11 6.90 -1.76
N LEU A 138 -12.78 6.85 -1.74
CA LEU A 138 -12.05 5.94 -0.86
C LEU A 138 -12.25 6.22 0.64
N VAL A 139 -12.55 7.46 1.04
CA VAL A 139 -12.78 7.80 2.46
C VAL A 139 -14.23 7.54 2.88
N GLU A 140 -15.17 7.34 1.96
CA GLU A 140 -16.55 6.92 2.27
C GLU A 140 -16.57 5.62 3.09
N LEU A 141 -15.58 4.75 2.87
CA LEU A 141 -15.38 3.54 3.66
C LEU A 141 -15.29 3.80 5.17
N THR A 142 -14.72 4.95 5.55
CA THR A 142 -14.62 5.39 6.94
C THR A 142 -15.99 5.80 7.47
N VAL A 143 -16.77 6.52 6.66
CA VAL A 143 -18.14 6.91 7.00
C VAL A 143 -19.03 5.67 7.17
N GLU A 144 -18.84 4.66 6.32
CA GLU A 144 -19.65 3.44 6.33
C GLU A 144 -19.33 2.50 7.49
N HIS A 145 -18.06 2.38 7.88
CA HIS A 145 -17.63 1.31 8.78
C HIS A 145 -17.00 1.77 10.09
N TYR A 146 -16.46 2.99 10.17
CA TYR A 146 -15.90 3.51 11.40
C TYR A 146 -17.00 4.15 12.26
N PRO A 147 -16.97 4.03 13.60
CA PRO A 147 -17.95 4.69 14.47
C PRO A 147 -18.00 6.20 14.25
N THR A 148 -19.20 6.77 14.21
CA THR A 148 -19.43 8.21 14.00
C THR A 148 -20.02 8.88 15.24
N LEU A 149 -19.52 10.07 15.58
CA LEU A 149 -20.11 10.97 16.57
C LEU A 149 -21.20 11.87 15.94
N SER A 150 -21.01 12.26 14.69
CA SER A 150 -21.95 13.07 13.91
C SER A 150 -21.95 12.61 12.46
N GLN A 151 -23.09 12.08 12.01
CA GLN A 151 -23.27 11.61 10.64
C GLN A 151 -23.10 12.75 9.63
N THR A 152 -23.69 13.92 9.91
CA THR A 152 -23.56 15.10 9.05
C THR A 152 -22.11 15.56 8.89
N ALA A 153 -21.31 15.50 9.97
CA ALA A 153 -19.89 15.86 9.88
C ALA A 153 -19.11 14.79 9.09
N ALA A 154 -19.40 13.50 9.32
CA ALA A 154 -18.75 12.41 8.60
C ALA A 154 -19.01 12.47 7.08
N GLU A 155 -20.25 12.75 6.68
CA GLU A 155 -20.66 12.91 5.28
C GLU A 155 -20.04 14.14 4.58
N ALA A 156 -19.59 15.14 5.34
CA ALA A 156 -18.91 16.31 4.79
C ALA A 156 -17.43 16.05 4.41
N VAL A 157 -16.80 15.04 5.02
CA VAL A 157 -15.36 14.75 4.85
C VAL A 157 -14.96 14.47 3.39
N PRO A 158 -15.65 13.58 2.63
CA PRO A 158 -15.29 13.33 1.23
C PRO A 158 -15.30 14.60 0.36
N GLY A 159 -16.30 15.47 0.55
CA GLY A 159 -16.40 16.74 -0.18
C GLY A 159 -15.23 17.69 0.14
N GLN A 160 -14.80 17.75 1.40
CA GLN A 160 -13.63 18.54 1.79
C GLN A 160 -12.33 18.00 1.19
N ILE A 161 -12.16 16.67 1.12
CA ILE A 161 -11.00 16.06 0.45
C ILE A 161 -10.95 16.48 -1.03
N THR A 162 -12.08 16.42 -1.73
CA THR A 162 -12.17 16.85 -3.14
C THR A 162 -11.76 18.32 -3.29
N ALA A 163 -12.31 19.21 -2.46
CA ALA A 163 -12.02 20.64 -2.50
C ALA A 163 -10.56 20.96 -2.17
N LEU A 164 -10.00 20.31 -1.16
CA LEU A 164 -8.59 20.47 -0.77
C LEU A 164 -7.64 20.00 -1.87
N TYR A 165 -7.95 18.88 -2.53
CA TYR A 165 -7.16 18.37 -3.64
C TYR A 165 -7.18 19.32 -4.84
N ALA A 166 -8.34 19.86 -5.19
CA ALA A 166 -8.47 20.86 -6.26
C ALA A 166 -7.68 22.15 -5.97
N GLY A 167 -7.39 22.43 -4.69
CA GLY A 167 -6.56 23.57 -4.25
C GLY A 167 -5.05 23.29 -4.21
N LEU A 168 -4.58 22.10 -4.57
CA LEU A 168 -3.15 21.80 -4.69
C LEU A 168 -2.56 22.40 -5.97
N VAL A 169 -1.26 22.67 -5.96
CA VAL A 169 -0.54 23.04 -7.18
C VAL A 169 -0.56 21.86 -8.17
N PRO A 170 -1.00 22.08 -9.42
CA PRO A 170 -1.04 21.01 -10.41
C PRO A 170 0.35 20.46 -10.71
N VAL A 171 0.48 19.14 -10.64
CA VAL A 171 1.68 18.40 -11.03
C VAL A 171 1.28 17.23 -11.91
N ALA A 172 2.19 16.81 -12.81
CA ALA A 172 1.94 15.64 -13.63
C ALA A 172 1.79 14.39 -12.74
N PRO A 173 0.72 13.60 -12.92
CA PRO A 173 0.54 12.38 -12.15
C PRO A 173 1.62 11.35 -12.52
N VAL A 174 1.97 10.53 -11.55
CA VAL A 174 2.98 9.47 -11.68
C VAL A 174 2.34 8.13 -11.35
N LEU A 175 2.99 7.03 -11.74
CA LEU A 175 2.57 5.73 -11.27
C LEU A 175 2.71 5.67 -9.76
N CYS A 176 1.61 5.35 -9.09
CA CYS A 176 1.50 5.14 -7.66
C CYS A 176 1.13 3.67 -7.43
N LEU A 177 1.98 2.94 -6.70
CA LEU A 177 1.80 1.55 -6.31
C LEU A 177 0.72 1.38 -5.24
N ARG A 178 0.29 2.49 -4.60
CA ARG A 178 -0.86 2.64 -3.69
C ARG A 178 -0.67 2.02 -2.31
N ASP A 179 -0.24 0.77 -2.25
CA ASP A 179 0.04 0.02 -1.02
C ASP A 179 1.55 -0.19 -0.83
N PHE A 180 2.32 0.89 -1.05
CA PHE A 180 3.77 0.90 -0.96
C PHE A 180 4.24 1.14 0.49
N HIS A 181 4.71 0.09 1.16
CA HIS A 181 5.20 0.13 2.54
C HIS A 181 6.17 -1.02 2.83
N ALA A 182 6.78 -1.04 4.03
CA ALA A 182 7.90 -1.94 4.33
C ALA A 182 7.54 -3.44 4.31
N GLU A 183 6.27 -3.79 4.50
CA GLU A 183 5.79 -5.18 4.37
C GLU A 183 5.50 -5.62 2.93
N ASN A 184 5.44 -4.69 1.98
CA ASN A 184 5.19 -4.98 0.55
C ASN A 184 6.44 -4.75 -0.31
N ALA A 185 7.61 -4.67 0.33
CA ALA A 185 8.89 -4.46 -0.32
C ALA A 185 9.95 -5.44 0.21
N LEU A 186 10.68 -6.08 -0.71
CA LEU A 186 11.74 -7.04 -0.44
C LEU A 186 13.10 -6.45 -0.80
N TRP A 187 14.12 -6.75 0.00
CA TRP A 187 15.50 -6.45 -0.35
C TRP A 187 16.12 -7.58 -1.16
N LEU A 188 16.66 -7.26 -2.33
CA LEU A 188 17.23 -8.20 -3.28
C LEU A 188 18.73 -7.92 -3.47
N PRO A 189 19.60 -8.36 -2.54
CA PRO A 189 21.00 -7.94 -2.52
C PRO A 189 21.79 -8.35 -3.77
N GLY A 190 21.34 -9.38 -4.49
CA GLY A 190 21.94 -9.82 -5.75
C GLY A 190 21.59 -8.96 -6.98
N ARG A 191 20.63 -8.03 -6.87
CA ARG A 191 20.26 -7.11 -7.96
C ARG A 191 21.05 -5.79 -7.84
N ARG A 192 20.99 -4.94 -8.87
CA ARG A 192 21.73 -3.67 -8.95
C ARG A 192 20.80 -2.47 -8.93
N GLY A 193 21.28 -1.33 -8.44
CA GLY A 193 20.50 -0.08 -8.39
C GLY A 193 19.18 -0.26 -7.66
N THR A 194 18.14 0.44 -8.12
CA THR A 194 16.76 0.39 -7.59
C THR A 194 16.07 -0.96 -7.82
N ALA A 195 16.59 -1.82 -8.70
CA ALA A 195 16.15 -3.22 -8.81
C ALA A 195 16.46 -4.06 -7.55
N ARG A 196 17.23 -3.55 -6.57
CA ARG A 196 17.33 -4.17 -5.25
C ARG A 196 16.03 -4.11 -4.44
N LEU A 197 15.05 -3.30 -4.85
CA LEU A 197 13.73 -3.29 -4.24
C LEU A 197 12.77 -4.21 -4.99
N GLY A 198 12.53 -5.40 -4.45
CA GLY A 198 11.47 -6.31 -4.90
C GLY A 198 10.10 -5.78 -4.50
N LEU A 199 9.14 -5.80 -5.42
CA LEU A 199 7.81 -5.25 -5.24
C LEU A 199 6.78 -6.36 -5.03
N LEU A 200 5.92 -6.18 -4.03
CA LEU A 200 4.74 -7.00 -3.79
C LEU A 200 3.49 -6.10 -3.84
N ASP A 201 2.32 -6.71 -4.03
CA ASP A 201 1.01 -6.08 -3.88
C ASP A 201 0.78 -4.79 -4.71
N PHE A 202 1.31 -4.75 -5.94
CA PHE A 202 1.27 -3.58 -6.82
C PHE A 202 0.12 -3.59 -7.85
N GLN A 203 -0.74 -4.62 -7.86
CA GLN A 203 -1.81 -4.82 -8.86
C GLN A 203 -2.90 -3.73 -8.88
N ASP A 204 -3.04 -2.97 -7.78
CA ASP A 204 -4.03 -1.91 -7.65
C ASP A 204 -3.42 -0.51 -7.85
N ALA A 205 -2.31 -0.46 -8.59
CA ALA A 205 -1.61 0.76 -8.95
C ALA A 205 -2.49 1.73 -9.78
N VAL A 206 -2.24 3.02 -9.57
CA VAL A 206 -3.04 4.14 -10.07
C VAL A 206 -2.13 5.27 -10.57
N ALA A 207 -2.68 6.23 -11.30
CA ALA A 207 -2.01 7.49 -11.61
C ALA A 207 -2.36 8.52 -10.52
N ALA A 208 -1.39 8.96 -9.70
CA ALA A 208 -1.66 9.82 -8.55
C ALA A 208 -0.64 10.96 -8.41
N HIS A 209 -0.90 11.83 -7.43
CA HIS A 209 0.06 12.85 -7.03
C HIS A 209 1.37 12.20 -6.54
N PRO A 210 2.58 12.70 -6.90
CA PRO A 210 3.86 12.06 -6.59
C PRO A 210 4.19 11.88 -5.11
N ALA A 211 3.52 12.61 -4.22
CA ALA A 211 3.67 12.46 -2.78
C ALA A 211 2.99 11.18 -2.21
N TYR A 212 2.08 10.55 -2.95
CA TYR A 212 1.20 9.50 -2.39
C TYR A 212 1.98 8.30 -1.86
N ASP A 213 2.82 7.66 -2.69
CA ASP A 213 3.61 6.50 -2.26
C ASP A 213 4.71 6.87 -1.26
N LEU A 214 5.24 8.10 -1.34
CA LEU A 214 6.24 8.58 -0.37
C LEU A 214 5.62 8.68 1.02
N VAL A 215 4.44 9.30 1.13
CA VAL A 215 3.65 9.34 2.36
C VAL A 215 3.27 7.93 2.81
N SER A 216 2.93 7.05 1.86
CA SER A 216 2.63 5.65 2.17
C SER A 216 3.76 4.92 2.87
N ALA A 217 4.99 5.09 2.38
CA ALA A 217 6.16 4.46 2.97
C ALA A 217 6.56 5.13 4.30
N LEU A 218 6.56 6.46 4.36
CA LEU A 218 7.07 7.21 5.52
C LEU A 218 6.08 7.27 6.69
N GLN A 219 4.78 7.13 6.44
CA GLN A 219 3.73 7.12 7.47
C GLN A 219 3.11 5.72 7.61
N ASP A 220 3.94 4.68 7.53
CA ASP A 220 3.52 3.29 7.67
C ASP A 220 2.87 3.06 9.05
N VAL A 221 1.63 2.57 9.06
CA VAL A 221 0.92 2.28 10.30
C VAL A 221 1.51 1.08 11.06
N ARG A 222 2.24 0.21 10.37
CA ARG A 222 2.82 -1.00 10.98
C ARG A 222 4.17 -0.69 11.64
N ARG A 223 4.84 0.38 11.20
CA ARG A 223 6.14 0.81 11.72
C ARG A 223 6.20 2.32 11.92
N ALA A 224 6.55 2.74 13.13
CA ALA A 224 6.80 4.15 13.40
C ALA A 224 8.15 4.56 12.79
N VAL A 225 8.11 5.11 11.57
CA VAL A 225 9.27 5.76 10.95
C VAL A 225 9.62 7.00 11.77
N SER A 226 10.90 7.22 12.06
CA SER A 226 11.28 8.39 12.86
C SER A 226 10.92 9.71 12.16
N PRO A 227 10.44 10.74 12.89
CA PRO A 227 10.12 12.04 12.30
C PRO A 227 11.32 12.69 11.59
N ALA A 228 12.55 12.40 12.03
CA ALA A 228 13.76 12.89 11.40
C ALA A 228 13.97 12.27 10.00
N VAL A 229 13.73 10.96 9.86
CA VAL A 229 13.82 10.27 8.56
C VAL A 229 12.69 10.74 7.64
N GLU A 230 11.46 10.83 8.14
CA GLU A 230 10.34 11.35 7.34
C GLU A 230 10.63 12.76 6.80
N ALA A 231 11.00 13.70 7.67
CA ALA A 231 11.29 15.07 7.28
C ALA A 231 12.44 15.14 6.25
N ARG A 232 13.53 14.39 6.49
CA ARG A 232 14.69 14.33 5.61
C ARG A 232 14.32 13.80 4.22
N GLU A 233 13.59 12.70 4.14
CA GLU A 233 13.25 12.07 2.85
C GLU A 233 12.18 12.86 2.08
N ARG A 234 11.19 13.47 2.76
CA ARG A 234 10.25 14.40 2.10
C ARG A 234 10.98 15.58 1.46
N ALA A 235 11.91 16.21 2.20
CA ALA A 235 12.70 17.32 1.68
C ALA A 235 13.61 16.89 0.51
N ARG A 236 14.27 15.73 0.63
CA ARG A 236 15.10 15.15 -0.44
C ARG A 236 14.28 14.90 -1.71
N TYR A 237 13.10 14.31 -1.56
CA TYR A 237 12.22 14.01 -2.69
C TYR A 237 11.75 15.29 -3.40
N ALA A 238 11.26 16.29 -2.64
CA ALA A 238 10.82 17.57 -3.18
C ALA A 238 11.95 18.27 -3.97
N ALA A 239 13.14 18.36 -3.37
CA ALA A 239 14.31 18.99 -3.98
C ALA A 239 14.72 18.28 -5.28
N ALA A 240 14.78 16.95 -5.28
CA ALA A 240 15.15 16.17 -6.46
C ALA A 240 14.14 16.28 -7.61
N ARG A 241 12.89 16.63 -7.30
CA ARG A 241 11.81 16.82 -8.28
C ARG A 241 11.58 18.27 -8.67
N GLY A 242 12.29 19.22 -8.06
CA GLY A 242 12.07 20.65 -8.26
C GLY A 242 10.68 21.12 -7.81
N LEU A 243 10.10 20.46 -6.80
CA LEU A 243 8.81 20.83 -6.23
C LEU A 243 9.02 21.91 -5.17
N ASP A 244 8.11 22.88 -5.10
CA ASP A 244 8.12 23.87 -4.03
C ASP A 244 7.92 23.17 -2.67
N PRO A 245 8.79 23.40 -1.67
CA PRO A 245 8.69 22.71 -0.39
C PRO A 245 7.38 22.97 0.36
N VAL A 246 6.81 24.17 0.27
CA VAL A 246 5.58 24.53 0.99
C VAL A 246 4.37 23.85 0.34
N ASP A 247 4.28 23.90 -0.99
CA ASP A 247 3.21 23.23 -1.72
C ASP A 247 3.30 21.70 -1.60
N PHE A 248 4.51 21.15 -1.60
CA PHE A 248 4.72 19.71 -1.41
C PHE A 248 4.39 19.24 0.00
N ASP A 249 4.71 20.02 1.04
CA ASP A 249 4.33 19.71 2.42
C ASP A 249 2.81 19.72 2.58
N ARG A 250 2.12 20.69 1.98
CA ARG A 250 0.64 20.73 1.92
C ARG A 250 0.07 19.49 1.25
N ALA A 251 0.63 19.05 0.13
CA ALA A 251 0.21 17.84 -0.56
C ALA A 251 0.47 16.57 0.28
N CYS A 252 1.63 16.48 0.94
CA CYS A 252 1.94 15.40 1.88
C CYS A 252 0.92 15.33 3.02
N ALA A 253 0.60 16.47 3.63
CA ALA A 253 -0.38 16.54 4.72
C ALA A 253 -1.77 16.08 4.25
N LEU A 254 -2.26 16.58 3.10
CA LEU A 254 -3.58 16.19 2.59
C LEU A 254 -3.64 14.68 2.31
N LEU A 255 -2.66 14.15 1.57
CA LEU A 255 -2.65 12.73 1.20
C LEU A 255 -2.40 11.82 2.41
N GLY A 256 -1.62 12.26 3.39
CA GLY A 256 -1.43 11.57 4.66
C GLY A 256 -2.73 11.47 5.46
N ALA A 257 -3.45 12.59 5.60
CA ALA A 257 -4.75 12.62 6.27
C ALA A 257 -5.78 11.75 5.53
N GLN A 258 -5.88 11.87 4.20
CA GLN A 258 -6.79 11.08 3.39
C GLN A 258 -6.53 9.57 3.52
N ARG A 259 -5.26 9.15 3.43
CA ARG A 259 -4.88 7.74 3.57
C ARG A 259 -5.18 7.23 4.98
N ALA A 260 -4.83 7.99 6.01
CA ALA A 260 -5.08 7.59 7.38
C ALA A 260 -6.58 7.46 7.67
N LEU A 261 -7.43 8.37 7.16
CA LEU A 261 -8.89 8.22 7.22
C LEU A 261 -9.33 6.91 6.57
N ARG A 262 -8.98 6.69 5.29
CA ARG A 262 -9.30 5.45 4.57
C ARG A 262 -8.89 4.21 5.37
N ILE A 263 -7.69 4.19 5.96
CA ILE A 263 -7.18 3.06 6.72
C ILE A 263 -8.02 2.81 8.00
N GLN A 264 -8.55 3.83 8.67
CA GLN A 264 -9.49 3.63 9.79
C GLN A 264 -10.74 2.87 9.35
N GLY A 265 -11.32 3.26 8.21
CA GLY A 265 -12.44 2.54 7.60
C GLY A 265 -12.07 1.10 7.22
N VAL A 266 -10.89 0.90 6.61
CA VAL A 266 -10.39 -0.44 6.23
C VAL A 266 -10.26 -1.34 7.46
N PHE A 267 -9.63 -0.88 8.55
CA PHE A 267 -9.46 -1.69 9.76
C PHE A 267 -10.78 -2.03 10.43
N ALA A 268 -11.71 -1.06 10.51
CA ALA A 268 -13.04 -1.31 11.04
C ALA A 268 -13.79 -2.36 10.19
N ARG A 269 -13.72 -2.25 8.86
CA ARG A 269 -14.31 -3.23 7.93
C ARG A 269 -13.69 -4.62 8.09
N LEU A 270 -12.36 -4.70 8.17
CA LEU A 270 -11.63 -5.97 8.31
C LEU A 270 -12.02 -6.70 9.59
N ALA A 271 -12.17 -5.98 10.70
CA ALA A 271 -12.68 -6.55 11.93
C ALA A 271 -14.15 -7.00 11.77
N LYS A 272 -15.03 -6.07 11.38
CA LYS A 272 -16.48 -6.28 11.36
C LYS A 272 -16.96 -7.35 10.37
N LEU A 273 -16.35 -7.42 9.18
CA LEU A 273 -16.85 -8.25 8.08
C LEU A 273 -15.96 -9.45 7.74
N TYR A 274 -14.69 -9.43 8.15
CA TYR A 274 -13.71 -10.43 7.73
C TYR A 274 -13.07 -11.19 8.90
N GLY A 275 -13.52 -10.97 10.13
CA GLY A 275 -13.03 -11.69 11.31
C GLY A 275 -11.55 -11.42 11.60
N LYS A 276 -11.05 -10.21 11.30
CA LYS A 276 -9.65 -9.81 11.51
C LYS A 276 -9.52 -8.70 12.58
N PRO A 277 -9.89 -8.98 13.86
CA PRO A 277 -9.92 -7.96 14.92
C PRO A 277 -8.54 -7.45 15.34
N HIS A 278 -7.44 -8.14 14.98
CA HIS A 278 -6.08 -7.70 15.29
C HIS A 278 -5.69 -6.40 14.56
N TYR A 279 -6.31 -6.07 13.42
CA TYR A 279 -6.08 -4.77 12.76
C TYR A 279 -6.52 -3.58 13.62
N LEU A 280 -7.46 -3.77 14.55
CA LEU A 280 -7.89 -2.72 15.46
C LEU A 280 -6.76 -2.26 16.39
N ASP A 281 -5.75 -3.11 16.64
CA ASP A 281 -4.57 -2.75 17.45
C ASP A 281 -3.67 -1.72 16.74
N LEU A 282 -3.81 -1.54 15.42
CA LEU A 282 -3.08 -0.56 14.63
C LEU A 282 -3.78 0.81 14.57
N MET A 283 -5.06 0.89 14.95
CA MET A 283 -5.84 2.12 14.88
C MET A 283 -5.26 3.30 15.69
N PRO A 284 -4.71 3.12 16.91
CA PRO A 284 -4.13 4.24 17.65
C PRO A 284 -2.98 4.91 16.90
N ARG A 285 -2.09 4.13 16.28
CA ARG A 285 -0.99 4.70 15.49
C ARG A 285 -1.50 5.35 14.22
N ASN A 286 -2.45 4.73 13.53
CA ASN A 286 -3.05 5.32 12.34
C ASN A 286 -3.72 6.66 12.66
N TRP A 287 -4.40 6.74 13.80
CA TRP A 287 -5.01 7.98 14.29
C TRP A 287 -3.97 9.03 14.65
N ALA A 288 -2.84 8.65 15.24
CA ALA A 288 -1.72 9.57 15.47
C ALA A 288 -1.18 10.15 14.14
N ASN A 289 -1.04 9.32 13.10
CA ASN A 289 -0.66 9.78 11.76
C ASN A 289 -1.73 10.73 11.18
N LEU A 290 -3.02 10.42 11.34
CA LEU A 290 -4.11 11.30 10.93
C LEU A 290 -4.01 12.66 11.62
N MET A 291 -3.89 12.69 12.96
CA MET A 291 -3.81 13.93 13.74
C MET A 291 -2.55 14.73 13.41
N HIS A 292 -1.42 14.07 13.16
CA HIS A 292 -0.19 14.73 12.72
C HIS A 292 -0.40 15.50 11.42
N ASN A 293 -0.99 14.85 10.41
CA ASN A 293 -1.26 15.51 9.13
C ASN A 293 -2.32 16.62 9.27
N LEU A 294 -3.39 16.40 10.04
CA LEU A 294 -4.45 17.39 10.27
C LEU A 294 -3.98 18.62 11.07
N ALA A 295 -2.83 18.54 11.74
CA ALA A 295 -2.22 19.71 12.38
C ALA A 295 -1.66 20.73 11.37
N HIS A 296 -1.53 20.36 10.09
CA HIS A 296 -1.09 21.28 9.04
C HIS A 296 -2.13 22.40 8.85
N PRO A 297 -1.74 23.70 8.84
CA PRO A 297 -2.69 24.82 8.81
C PRO A 297 -3.69 24.80 7.64
N ALA A 298 -3.25 24.33 6.47
CA ALA A 298 -4.13 24.21 5.30
C ALA A 298 -5.26 23.18 5.45
N LEU A 299 -5.24 22.35 6.49
CA LEU A 299 -6.24 21.33 6.76
C LEU A 299 -7.13 21.66 7.97
N ALA A 300 -7.09 22.88 8.50
CA ALA A 300 -7.79 23.26 9.73
C ALA A 300 -9.30 22.94 9.70
N ASP A 301 -9.98 23.22 8.59
CA ASP A 301 -11.42 22.94 8.43
C ASP A 301 -11.71 21.43 8.39
N LEU A 302 -10.85 20.67 7.72
CA LEU A 302 -10.93 19.21 7.71
C LEU A 302 -10.66 18.65 9.11
N ALA A 303 -9.70 19.22 9.85
CA ALA A 303 -9.37 18.80 11.20
C ALA A 303 -10.54 18.97 12.17
N ALA A 304 -11.21 20.13 12.10
CA ALA A 304 -12.42 20.41 12.88
C ALA A 304 -13.55 19.43 12.52
N THR A 305 -13.72 19.15 11.23
CA THR A 305 -14.76 18.26 10.71
C THR A 305 -14.52 16.81 11.15
N VAL A 306 -13.29 16.31 11.02
CA VAL A 306 -12.90 14.95 11.43
C VAL A 306 -13.08 14.77 12.95
N THR A 307 -12.70 15.76 13.75
CA THR A 307 -12.84 15.72 15.21
C THR A 307 -14.32 15.70 15.64
N ALA A 308 -15.19 16.42 14.91
CA ALA A 308 -16.63 16.37 15.13
C ALA A 308 -17.28 15.07 14.61
N ALA A 309 -16.70 14.46 13.57
CA ALA A 309 -17.25 13.30 12.88
C ALA A 309 -16.94 11.98 13.59
N PHE A 310 -15.70 11.79 14.06
CA PHE A 310 -15.19 10.48 14.44
C PHE A 310 -14.56 10.49 15.84
N PRO A 311 -14.82 9.47 16.68
CA PRO A 311 -14.15 9.33 17.96
C PRO A 311 -12.70 8.89 17.76
N ALA A 312 -11.81 9.26 18.68
CA ALA A 312 -10.47 8.67 18.72
C ALA A 312 -10.54 7.17 19.09
N PRO A 313 -9.69 6.31 18.50
CA PRO A 313 -9.61 4.88 18.83
C PRO A 313 -8.88 4.64 20.15
N ASP A 314 -9.50 5.04 21.26
CA ASP A 314 -9.01 4.72 22.59
C ASP A 314 -9.19 3.22 22.92
N ALA A 315 -8.61 2.80 24.05
CA ALA A 315 -8.66 1.40 24.47
C ALA A 315 -10.09 0.89 24.67
N ALA A 316 -11.02 1.75 25.11
CA ALA A 316 -12.41 1.37 25.34
C ALA A 316 -13.14 1.15 24.01
N LEU A 317 -12.95 2.05 23.03
CA LEU A 317 -13.50 1.92 21.70
C LEU A 317 -12.97 0.67 21.00
N ILE A 318 -11.66 0.43 21.05
CA ILE A 318 -11.04 -0.75 20.44
C ILE A 318 -11.57 -2.04 21.06
N ALA A 319 -11.68 -2.10 22.40
CA ALA A 319 -12.23 -3.26 23.09
C ALA A 319 -13.69 -3.53 22.66
N ARG A 320 -14.50 -2.48 22.54
CA ARG A 320 -15.88 -2.58 22.04
C ARG A 320 -15.92 -3.10 20.60
N LEU A 321 -15.12 -2.53 19.69
CA LEU A 321 -15.06 -2.96 18.30
C LEU A 321 -14.60 -4.42 18.17
N LYS A 322 -13.67 -4.88 19.02
CA LYS A 322 -13.25 -6.28 19.07
C LYS A 322 -14.37 -7.22 19.53
N GLN A 323 -15.19 -6.78 20.49
CA GLN A 323 -16.36 -7.54 20.96
C GLN A 323 -17.46 -7.61 19.90
N GLU A 324 -17.71 -6.52 19.19
CA GLU A 324 -18.70 -6.46 18.09
C GLU A 324 -18.30 -7.33 16.89
N ALA A 325 -17.00 -7.62 16.73
CA ALA A 325 -16.44 -8.43 15.65
C ALA A 325 -16.29 -9.92 15.98
N ALA A 326 -16.54 -10.33 17.22
CA ALA A 326 -16.41 -11.72 17.71
C ALA A 326 -17.73 -12.49 17.57
#